data_AF-A0A2Z6DYW5-F1
#
_entry.id   AF-A0A2Z6DYW5-F1
#
_cell.length_a   1.000
_cell.length_b   1.000
_cell.length_c   1.000
_cell.angle_alpha   90.00
_cell.angle_beta   90.00
_cell.angle_gamma   90.00
#
_symmetry.space_group_name_H-M   'P 1'
#
loop_
_entity.id
_entity.type
_entity.pdbx_description
1 polymer ?
#
loop_
_entity_poly.entity_id
_entity_poly.type
_entity_poly.pdbx_seq_one_letter_code
_entity_poly.pdbx_strand_id
1 'polypeptide(L)'
;MNAIHYTSHIRNDDTSDWRLTLDDILCRRALVAHFQPIWRARDLTCYGWEALIRGPQDSPLARPDALFSAARAAQRIAELDYACREAAIAAYAHQIANGAPQKLFLNVEPLAFIQGAQKGWTRHLLTAHGMAPSQVVIEITEASPHLDYDTLRQAVIHYRRQGFEIAIDDLGEGYASLRVWSEIRPDYVKLDRHFVHQAVTDGAVRRFLEAVVMLSQTTGSRIVAEGVEKVAEWHLVQQLGFDFVQGFLFAPPQQTLIHSLPEEKRRQWLQTRNAPVHTNAHTRNVASLALAIPPATLETNNETIYARFTADPDLSAIPVVDTDERPLGLIFRHPFLEDFARPYRHELFGRKSCQHYLSKAFAIRSDATIHELSQQLQTLALTELGRPFLVVGESGKYLGLGDGQALLRTLVELQLEAARYANPLTGLPGNLPINDRIQSLLTQQLPFVVAYVDIAHFKAYNDLYGFERGDELIRLVAELLKRHVTHPEDFIGHIGGDDFIVLFRDPAWQERITALFSAYTAALPSFYSSDDWQRGGIEAEDRRGNVVFHPLSALTVGALPVLPQQFDSYRAVAAAAAEVKKLAKKLSADQTKRGIVPANALFTERRQPPAPSAPL
;
A
#
# COMPACT_ATOMS: atom_id res chain seq x y z
N MET A 1 40.92 9.77 31.23
CA MET A 1 41.61 11.06 31.02
C MET A 1 41.25 11.52 29.61
N ASN A 2 40.49 12.57 29.32
CA ASN A 2 40.01 13.72 30.08
C ASN A 2 38.58 14.06 29.62
N ALA A 3 37.70 14.34 30.58
CA ALA A 3 36.45 15.05 30.35
C ALA A 3 36.74 16.55 30.33
N ILE A 4 36.22 17.26 29.34
CA ILE A 4 36.20 18.73 29.32
C ILE A 4 34.81 19.16 29.78
N HIS A 5 34.80 19.87 30.91
CA HIS A 5 33.65 20.49 31.55
C HIS A 5 33.01 21.56 30.66
N TYR A 6 31.69 21.47 30.49
CA TYR A 6 30.83 22.64 30.33
C TYR A 6 29.89 22.70 31.53
N THR A 7 30.29 23.48 32.52
CA THR A 7 29.46 23.88 33.67
C THR A 7 28.66 25.12 33.29
N SER A 8 27.35 24.96 33.08
CA SER A 8 26.40 26.06 33.25
C SER A 8 25.86 25.99 34.69
N HIS A 9 26.03 27.09 35.41
CA HIS A 9 25.62 27.24 36.79
C HIS A 9 24.09 27.12 36.95
N ILE A 10 23.64 26.01 37.51
CA ILE A 10 22.32 25.95 38.16
C ILE A 10 22.51 26.40 39.61
N ARG A 11 21.95 27.57 39.93
CA ARG A 11 21.77 28.03 41.31
C ARG A 11 20.83 27.07 42.04
N ASN A 12 21.22 26.73 43.25
CA ASN A 12 20.70 25.64 44.05
C ASN A 12 19.63 26.15 45.05
N ASP A 13 18.47 26.61 44.58
CA ASP A 13 17.43 27.17 45.46
C ASP A 13 15.94 26.93 45.09
N ASP A 14 15.61 26.03 44.14
CA ASP A 14 14.20 25.86 43.64
C ASP A 14 13.67 24.41 43.66
N THR A 15 14.23 23.53 44.49
CA THR A 15 13.88 22.09 44.45
C THR A 15 12.68 21.68 45.32
N SER A 16 12.04 22.61 46.05
CA SER A 16 10.94 22.30 46.97
C SER A 16 9.52 22.47 46.40
N ASP A 17 9.34 23.30 45.36
CA ASP A 17 8.01 23.80 44.97
C ASP A 17 7.20 22.81 44.12
N TRP A 18 7.87 22.01 43.27
CA TRP A 18 7.19 21.07 42.36
C TRP A 18 6.62 19.83 43.07
N ARG A 19 7.22 19.38 44.18
CA ARG A 19 6.74 18.20 44.94
C ARG A 19 5.42 18.48 45.64
N LEU A 20 5.35 19.64 46.32
CA LEU A 20 4.12 20.12 46.94
C LEU A 20 3.02 20.35 45.90
N THR A 21 3.40 20.85 44.72
CA THR A 21 2.47 21.03 43.61
C THR A 21 1.95 19.69 43.05
N LEU A 22 2.79 18.66 42.93
CA LEU A 22 2.36 17.33 42.48
C LEU A 22 1.44 16.64 43.50
N ASP A 23 1.75 16.74 44.79
CA ASP A 23 0.90 16.26 45.88
C ASP A 23 -0.49 16.87 45.83
N ASP A 24 -0.57 18.19 45.64
CA ASP A 24 -1.85 18.91 45.56
C ASP A 24 -2.67 18.47 44.33
N ILE A 25 -2.01 18.30 43.17
CA ILE A 25 -2.66 17.82 41.94
C ILE A 25 -3.26 16.43 42.14
N LEU A 26 -2.50 15.50 42.72
CA LEU A 26 -2.96 14.13 42.96
C LEU A 26 -4.06 14.07 44.04
N CYS A 27 -3.88 14.79 45.16
CA CYS A 27 -4.87 14.82 46.25
C CYS A 27 -6.20 15.45 45.81
N ARG A 28 -6.14 16.55 45.06
CA ARG A 28 -7.34 17.28 44.60
C ARG A 28 -7.92 16.73 43.29
N ARG A 29 -7.29 15.72 42.68
CA ARG A 29 -7.68 15.17 41.37
C ARG A 29 -7.78 16.27 40.29
N ALA A 30 -6.80 17.18 40.27
CA ALA A 30 -6.83 18.40 39.46
C ALA A 30 -6.36 18.21 38.00
N LEU A 31 -6.31 16.96 37.52
CA LEU A 31 -5.93 16.64 36.14
C LEU A 31 -7.11 16.83 35.20
N VAL A 32 -6.84 17.38 34.02
CA VAL A 32 -7.86 17.66 33.01
C VAL A 32 -7.56 16.88 31.74
N ALA A 33 -8.56 16.16 31.23
CA ALA A 33 -8.45 15.43 29.97
C ALA A 33 -8.90 16.28 28.79
N HIS A 34 -8.05 16.39 27.77
CA HIS A 34 -8.41 16.85 26.44
C HIS A 34 -8.52 15.65 25.51
N PHE A 35 -9.36 15.76 24.49
CA PHE A 35 -9.61 14.70 23.53
C PHE A 35 -9.30 15.19 22.13
N GLN A 36 -8.48 14.45 21.41
CA GLN A 36 -8.23 14.69 20.00
C GLN A 36 -8.89 13.57 19.16
N PRO A 37 -9.74 13.91 18.18
CA PRO A 37 -10.42 12.89 17.40
C PRO A 37 -9.48 12.18 16.42
N ILE A 38 -9.67 10.87 16.31
CA ILE A 38 -9.05 9.99 15.32
C ILE A 38 -10.10 9.65 14.28
N TRP A 39 -9.78 9.88 13.01
CA TRP A 39 -10.70 9.74 11.89
C TRP A 39 -10.35 8.52 11.04
N ARG A 40 -11.35 7.81 10.51
CA ARG A 40 -11.11 6.83 9.44
C ARG A 40 -10.63 7.55 8.19
N ALA A 41 -9.47 7.21 7.67
CA ALA A 41 -8.91 7.90 6.51
C ALA A 41 -9.77 7.75 5.24
N ARG A 42 -10.56 6.67 5.12
CA ARG A 42 -11.39 6.43 3.93
C ARG A 42 -12.52 7.46 3.76
N ASP A 43 -13.19 7.84 4.85
CA ASP A 43 -14.47 8.58 4.83
C ASP A 43 -14.54 9.69 5.87
N LEU A 44 -13.46 9.89 6.64
CA LEU A 44 -13.36 10.87 7.72
C LEU A 44 -14.54 10.77 8.71
N THR A 45 -15.00 9.55 8.98
CA THR A 45 -15.91 9.27 10.10
C THR A 45 -15.10 9.17 11.39
N CYS A 46 -15.64 9.72 12.48
CA CYS A 46 -14.97 9.68 13.78
C CYS A 46 -14.87 8.24 14.27
N TYR A 47 -13.65 7.76 14.47
CA TYR A 47 -13.36 6.42 14.95
C TYR A 47 -13.27 6.35 16.48
N GLY A 48 -12.66 7.36 17.07
CA GLY A 48 -12.40 7.45 18.49
C GLY A 48 -11.68 8.74 18.85
N TRP A 49 -11.20 8.82 20.08
CA TRP A 49 -10.41 9.96 20.55
C TRP A 49 -9.22 9.50 21.37
N GLU A 50 -8.12 10.20 21.21
CA GLU A 50 -6.97 10.11 22.11
C GLU A 50 -7.15 11.05 23.30
N ALA A 51 -6.96 10.52 24.50
CA ALA A 51 -6.96 11.29 25.73
C ALA A 51 -5.57 11.86 26.02
N LEU A 52 -5.51 13.19 26.13
CA LEU A 52 -4.31 13.97 26.39
C LEU A 52 -4.49 14.74 27.69
N ILE A 53 -3.79 14.29 28.74
CA ILE A 53 -3.89 14.91 30.07
C ILE A 53 -3.15 16.23 30.13
N ARG A 54 -3.69 17.19 30.87
CA ARG A 54 -3.07 18.47 31.24
C ARG A 54 -3.13 18.63 32.75
N GLY A 55 -2.09 19.24 33.32
CA GLY A 55 -2.15 19.72 34.70
C GLY A 55 -2.97 21.01 34.80
N PRO A 56 -3.17 21.54 36.01
CA PRO A 56 -3.89 22.80 36.21
C PRO A 56 -3.23 23.96 35.45
N GLN A 57 -4.03 24.80 34.80
CA GLN A 57 -3.54 25.86 33.90
C GLN A 57 -2.59 26.86 34.58
N ASP A 58 -2.81 27.15 35.86
CA ASP A 58 -2.01 28.09 36.66
C ASP A 58 -0.86 27.41 37.44
N SER A 59 -0.52 26.16 37.10
CA SER A 59 0.53 25.38 37.77
C SER A 59 1.81 25.31 36.91
N PRO A 60 3.01 25.27 37.53
CA PRO A 60 4.23 24.93 36.81
C PRO A 60 4.18 23.53 36.16
N LEU A 61 3.23 22.68 36.59
CA LEU A 61 2.98 21.35 36.05
C LEU A 61 1.80 21.30 35.06
N ALA A 62 1.38 22.44 34.49
CA ALA A 62 0.31 22.51 33.49
C ALA A 62 0.58 21.63 32.25
N ARG A 63 1.85 21.60 31.80
CA ARG A 63 2.28 20.85 30.62
C ARG A 63 2.59 19.38 30.96
N PRO A 64 2.24 18.41 30.08
CA PRO A 64 2.52 16.99 30.30
C PRO A 64 4.00 16.72 30.57
N ASP A 65 4.91 17.29 29.77
CA ASP A 65 6.36 17.06 29.88
C ASP A 65 6.87 17.39 31.29
N ALA A 66 6.43 18.53 31.84
CA ALA A 66 6.80 18.98 33.18
C ALA A 66 6.17 18.11 34.27
N LEU A 67 4.89 17.75 34.11
CA LEU A 67 4.15 16.89 35.04
C LEU A 67 4.78 15.50 35.17
N PHE A 68 5.08 14.85 34.04
CA PHE A 68 5.70 13.52 34.02
C PHE A 68 7.16 13.56 34.48
N SER A 69 7.91 14.62 34.15
CA SER A 69 9.28 14.82 34.66
C SER A 69 9.31 14.95 36.19
N ALA A 70 8.38 15.72 36.76
CA ALA A 70 8.19 15.85 38.21
C ALA A 70 7.85 14.48 38.84
N ALA A 71 6.89 13.75 38.28
CA ALA A 71 6.52 12.43 38.82
C ALA A 71 7.66 11.41 38.75
N ARG A 72 8.49 11.43 37.70
CA ARG A 72 9.71 10.59 37.61
C ARG A 72 10.72 10.98 38.69
N ALA A 73 10.98 12.28 38.87
CA ALA A 73 11.88 12.77 39.93
C ALA A 73 11.39 12.47 41.35
N ALA A 74 10.08 12.32 41.54
CA ALA A 74 9.46 11.88 42.80
C ALA A 74 9.26 10.37 42.91
N GLN A 75 9.62 9.58 41.88
CA GLN A 75 9.38 8.13 41.80
C GLN A 75 7.90 7.72 41.94
N ARG A 76 6.97 8.59 41.51
CA ARG A 76 5.52 8.40 41.61
C ARG A 76 4.84 8.28 40.24
N ILE A 77 5.59 7.84 39.23
CA ILE A 77 5.10 7.74 37.84
C ILE A 77 3.86 6.85 37.72
N ALA A 78 3.82 5.71 38.44
CA ALA A 78 2.68 4.79 38.39
C ALA A 78 1.42 5.36 39.06
N GLU A 79 1.59 6.20 40.08
CA GLU A 79 0.48 6.87 40.76
C GLU A 79 -0.10 7.99 39.89
N LEU A 80 0.77 8.81 39.29
CA LEU A 80 0.36 9.82 38.32
C LEU A 80 -0.35 9.18 37.13
N ASP A 81 0.21 8.12 36.55
CA ASP A 81 -0.37 7.41 35.41
C ASP A 81 -1.77 6.85 35.75
N TYR A 82 -1.96 6.28 36.95
CA TYR A 82 -3.28 5.86 37.41
C TYR A 82 -4.27 7.03 37.49
N ALA A 83 -3.86 8.17 38.05
CA ALA A 83 -4.68 9.37 38.13
C ALA A 83 -5.03 9.95 36.74
N CYS A 84 -4.08 9.90 35.80
CA CYS A 84 -4.29 10.24 34.40
C CYS A 84 -5.37 9.36 33.75
N ARG A 85 -5.28 8.03 33.92
CA ARG A 85 -6.29 7.09 33.41
C ARG A 85 -7.67 7.34 34.03
N GLU A 86 -7.74 7.56 35.34
CA GLU A 86 -8.99 7.87 36.05
C GLU A 86 -9.63 9.14 35.47
N ALA A 87 -8.87 10.23 35.34
CA ALA A 87 -9.37 11.50 34.79
C ALA A 87 -9.84 11.35 33.34
N ALA A 88 -9.07 10.66 32.48
CA ALA A 88 -9.44 10.43 31.09
C ALA A 88 -10.70 9.58 30.92
N ILE A 89 -10.78 8.45 31.63
CA ILE A 89 -11.94 7.55 31.57
C ILE A 89 -13.19 8.24 32.11
N ALA A 90 -13.10 8.92 33.24
CA ALA A 90 -14.23 9.63 33.84
C ALA A 90 -14.75 10.75 32.92
N ALA A 91 -13.85 11.57 32.38
CA ALA A 91 -14.21 12.67 31.47
C ALA A 91 -14.81 12.17 30.15
N TYR A 92 -14.30 11.05 29.62
CA TYR A 92 -14.83 10.42 28.41
C TYR A 92 -16.22 9.81 28.65
N ALA A 93 -16.37 9.03 29.73
CA ALA A 93 -17.62 8.35 30.07
C ALA A 93 -18.79 9.32 30.27
N HIS A 94 -18.52 10.52 30.79
CA HIS A 94 -19.54 11.55 30.96
C HIS A 94 -20.05 12.14 29.62
N GLN A 95 -19.27 12.06 28.56
CA GLN A 95 -19.58 12.70 27.27
C GLN A 95 -20.12 11.73 26.21
N ILE A 96 -19.83 10.43 26.36
CA ILE A 96 -20.23 9.42 25.40
C ILE A 96 -21.65 8.91 25.70
N ALA A 97 -22.40 8.56 24.65
CA ALA A 97 -23.67 7.85 24.83
C ALA A 97 -23.41 6.39 25.25
N ASN A 98 -24.27 5.84 26.11
CA ASN A 98 -24.18 4.44 26.53
C ASN A 98 -24.20 3.50 25.30
N GLY A 99 -23.17 2.63 25.19
CA GLY A 99 -23.07 1.64 24.12
C GLY A 99 -22.49 2.17 22.79
N ALA A 100 -21.90 3.36 22.77
CA ALA A 100 -21.30 3.92 21.56
C ALA A 100 -20.09 3.08 21.07
N PRO A 101 -19.97 2.80 19.76
CA PRO A 101 -18.93 1.93 19.21
C PRO A 101 -17.54 2.59 19.09
N GLN A 102 -17.43 3.89 19.39
CA GLN A 102 -16.19 4.64 19.28
C GLN A 102 -15.18 4.25 20.36
N LYS A 103 -13.90 4.42 20.03
CA LYS A 103 -12.78 4.02 20.89
C LYS A 103 -12.24 5.20 21.70
N LEU A 104 -11.68 4.90 22.87
CA LEU A 104 -10.86 5.79 23.68
C LEU A 104 -9.42 5.27 23.65
N PHE A 105 -8.51 6.07 23.14
CA PHE A 105 -7.08 5.77 23.15
C PHE A 105 -6.46 6.41 24.41
N LEU A 106 -5.78 5.59 25.21
CA LEU A 106 -5.19 5.98 26.49
C LEU A 106 -3.68 5.77 26.46
N ASN A 107 -2.96 6.88 26.56
CA ASN A 107 -1.53 6.91 26.82
C ASN A 107 -1.19 6.27 28.16
N VAL A 108 -0.29 5.29 28.16
CA VAL A 108 0.15 4.57 29.35
C VAL A 108 1.67 4.40 29.37
N GLU A 109 2.28 4.80 30.49
CA GLU A 109 3.71 4.61 30.74
C GLU A 109 4.08 3.12 30.88
N PRO A 110 5.13 2.60 30.22
CA PRO A 110 5.45 1.17 30.22
C PRO A 110 5.60 0.52 31.60
N LEU A 111 6.19 1.23 32.57
CA LEU A 111 6.31 0.71 33.95
C LEU A 111 4.93 0.61 34.64
N ALA A 112 4.08 1.61 34.44
CA ALA A 112 2.71 1.63 34.97
C ALA A 112 1.80 0.63 34.22
N PHE A 113 2.09 0.34 32.95
CA PHE A 113 1.42 -0.68 32.16
C PHE A 113 1.62 -2.06 32.81
N ILE A 114 2.87 -2.43 33.08
CA ILE A 114 3.26 -3.71 33.68
C ILE A 114 2.67 -3.85 35.09
N GLN A 115 2.84 -2.84 35.95
CA GLN A 115 2.31 -2.87 37.31
C GLN A 115 0.77 -2.89 37.33
N GLY A 116 0.14 -2.10 36.45
CA GLY A 116 -1.30 -2.01 36.31
C GLY A 116 -1.93 -3.31 35.82
N ALA A 117 -1.24 -4.08 34.96
CA ALA A 117 -1.70 -5.39 34.51
C ALA A 117 -1.85 -6.36 35.69
N GLN A 118 -0.86 -6.40 36.58
CA GLN A 118 -0.90 -7.27 37.76
C GLN A 118 -2.04 -6.92 38.72
N LYS A 119 -2.38 -5.62 38.80
CA LYS A 119 -3.36 -5.08 39.77
C LYS A 119 -4.77 -4.87 39.19
N GLY A 120 -4.97 -5.03 37.88
CA GLY A 120 -6.28 -4.85 37.23
C GLY A 120 -6.82 -3.42 37.23
N TRP A 121 -5.95 -2.41 37.32
CA TRP A 121 -6.31 -1.00 37.53
C TRP A 121 -7.30 -0.45 36.50
N THR A 122 -6.96 -0.54 35.21
CA THR A 122 -7.79 0.03 34.13
C THR A 122 -9.16 -0.64 34.08
N ARG A 123 -9.24 -1.96 34.29
CA ARG A 123 -10.51 -2.68 34.27
C ARG A 123 -11.42 -2.25 35.40
N HIS A 124 -10.87 -2.03 36.59
CA HIS A 124 -11.65 -1.52 37.72
C HIS A 124 -12.23 -0.13 37.43
N LEU A 125 -11.40 0.78 36.88
CA LEU A 125 -11.84 2.12 36.48
C LEU A 125 -12.96 2.06 35.43
N LEU A 126 -12.82 1.24 34.38
CA LEU A 126 -13.86 1.09 33.36
C LEU A 126 -15.17 0.52 33.93
N THR A 127 -15.06 -0.45 34.85
CA THR A 127 -16.24 -1.07 35.47
C THR A 127 -17.02 -0.06 36.30
N ALA A 128 -16.33 0.84 37.01
CA ALA A 128 -16.96 1.92 37.78
C ALA A 128 -17.74 2.91 36.91
N HIS A 129 -17.35 3.06 35.63
CA HIS A 129 -17.98 3.97 34.66
C HIS A 129 -18.85 3.25 33.61
N GLY A 130 -19.14 1.94 33.78
CA GLY A 130 -20.00 1.19 32.87
C GLY A 130 -19.42 0.97 31.46
N MET A 131 -18.10 1.07 31.31
CA MET A 131 -17.41 0.91 30.02
C MET A 131 -16.86 -0.51 29.84
N ALA A 132 -16.88 -1.00 28.60
CA ALA A 132 -16.25 -2.27 28.24
C ALA A 132 -14.77 -2.05 27.85
N PRO A 133 -13.84 -2.98 28.20
CA PRO A 133 -12.45 -2.87 27.75
C PRO A 133 -12.26 -2.81 26.24
N SER A 134 -13.18 -3.42 25.48
CA SER A 134 -13.18 -3.34 24.02
C SER A 134 -13.41 -1.94 23.48
N GLN A 135 -13.79 -0.97 24.31
CA GLN A 135 -13.88 0.44 23.92
C GLN A 135 -12.55 1.18 24.12
N VAL A 136 -11.54 0.56 24.74
CA VAL A 136 -10.28 1.20 25.08
C VAL A 136 -9.12 0.58 24.33
N VAL A 137 -8.33 1.45 23.71
CA VAL A 137 -7.02 1.14 23.13
C VAL A 137 -5.97 1.69 24.08
N ILE A 138 -5.04 0.85 24.52
CA ILE A 138 -3.93 1.29 25.37
C ILE A 138 -2.72 1.59 24.48
N GLU A 139 -2.27 2.83 24.49
CA GLU A 139 -1.07 3.30 23.80
C GLU A 139 0.14 3.15 24.71
N ILE A 140 1.15 2.47 24.19
CA ILE A 140 2.43 2.27 24.87
C ILE A 140 3.47 3.05 24.06
N THR A 141 4.08 4.05 24.68
CA THR A 141 5.20 4.79 24.10
C THR A 141 6.45 3.92 24.00
N GLU A 142 7.40 4.30 23.13
CA GLU A 142 8.61 3.50 22.88
C GLU A 142 9.34 3.14 24.19
N ALA A 143 9.61 1.84 24.36
CA ALA A 143 10.07 1.28 25.61
C ALA A 143 11.44 1.84 26.02
N SER A 144 11.58 2.19 27.30
CA SER A 144 12.86 2.57 27.90
C SER A 144 13.93 1.47 27.66
N PRO A 145 15.22 1.81 27.46
CA PRO A 145 16.29 0.85 27.12
C PRO A 145 16.48 -0.33 28.08
N HIS A 146 15.94 -0.23 29.30
CA HIS A 146 16.09 -1.21 30.38
C HIS A 146 14.85 -2.09 30.59
N LEU A 147 13.83 -2.00 29.72
CA LEU A 147 12.59 -2.76 29.88
C LEU A 147 12.78 -4.22 29.42
N ASP A 148 12.31 -5.17 30.23
CA ASP A 148 12.24 -6.57 29.85
C ASP A 148 11.03 -6.83 28.93
N TYR A 149 11.31 -7.22 27.69
CA TYR A 149 10.31 -7.48 26.67
C TYR A 149 9.41 -8.67 26.99
N ASP A 150 9.89 -9.67 27.73
CA ASP A 150 9.04 -10.81 28.13
C ASP A 150 7.96 -10.35 29.10
N THR A 151 8.34 -9.54 30.09
CA THR A 151 7.40 -8.94 31.04
C THR A 151 6.40 -8.02 30.34
N LEU A 152 6.85 -7.18 29.39
CA LEU A 152 5.97 -6.34 28.59
C LEU A 152 4.96 -7.18 27.78
N ARG A 153 5.44 -8.24 27.11
CA ARG A 153 4.61 -9.16 26.33
C ARG A 153 3.56 -9.86 27.20
N GLN A 154 3.91 -10.30 28.41
CA GLN A 154 2.94 -10.89 29.33
C GLN A 154 1.87 -9.88 29.77
N ALA A 155 2.25 -8.64 30.03
CA ALA A 155 1.30 -7.57 30.32
C ALA A 155 0.34 -7.31 29.14
N VAL A 156 0.86 -7.27 27.90
CA VAL A 156 0.06 -7.14 26.67
C VAL A 156 -0.95 -8.30 26.55
N ILE A 157 -0.51 -9.54 26.73
CA ILE A 157 -1.40 -10.73 26.71
C ILE A 157 -2.48 -10.60 27.78
N HIS A 158 -2.12 -10.12 28.98
CA HIS A 158 -3.06 -9.94 30.07
C HIS A 158 -4.16 -8.92 29.74
N TYR A 159 -3.80 -7.73 29.24
CA TYR A 159 -4.78 -6.73 28.83
C TYR A 159 -5.66 -7.22 27.67
N ARG A 160 -5.07 -7.89 26.67
CA ARG A 160 -5.85 -8.48 25.55
C ARG A 160 -6.88 -9.51 26.00
N ARG A 161 -6.52 -10.37 26.96
CA ARG A 161 -7.47 -11.35 27.55
C ARG A 161 -8.66 -10.67 28.24
N GLN A 162 -8.51 -9.44 28.70
CA GLN A 162 -9.61 -8.66 29.29
C GLN A 162 -10.46 -7.93 28.23
N GLY A 163 -10.01 -7.91 26.96
CA GLY A 163 -10.71 -7.29 25.84
C GLY A 163 -10.15 -5.95 25.38
N PHE A 164 -9.03 -5.47 25.93
CA PHE A 164 -8.36 -4.26 25.46
C PHE A 164 -7.64 -4.49 24.13
N GLU A 165 -7.54 -3.45 23.32
CA GLU A 165 -6.63 -3.39 22.17
C GLU A 165 -5.36 -2.62 22.54
N ILE A 166 -4.26 -2.89 21.85
CA ILE A 166 -2.96 -2.27 22.13
C ILE A 166 -2.46 -1.49 20.93
N ALA A 167 -1.94 -0.29 21.17
CA ALA A 167 -1.27 0.55 20.20
C ALA A 167 0.19 0.78 20.60
N ILE A 168 1.07 0.88 19.60
CA ILE A 168 2.41 1.47 19.77
C ILE A 168 2.35 2.91 19.31
N ASP A 169 2.89 3.80 20.14
CA ASP A 169 3.02 5.22 19.84
C ASP A 169 4.44 5.59 19.39
N ASP A 170 4.58 6.70 18.65
CA ASP A 170 5.85 7.28 18.19
C ASP A 170 6.81 6.32 17.45
N LEU A 171 6.28 5.49 16.54
CA LEU A 171 7.12 4.55 15.79
C LEU A 171 8.15 5.32 14.91
N GLY A 172 9.44 5.17 15.24
CA GLY A 172 10.56 5.60 14.40
C GLY A 172 11.50 6.65 14.98
N GLU A 173 11.28 7.15 16.20
CA GLU A 173 12.27 7.99 16.91
C GLU A 173 13.49 7.19 17.42
N GLY A 174 13.43 5.84 17.40
CA GLY A 174 14.48 4.95 17.89
C GLY A 174 14.62 3.59 17.17
N TYR A 175 15.76 2.92 17.38
CA TYR A 175 16.06 1.58 16.82
C TYR A 175 15.24 0.44 17.44
N ALA A 176 14.52 0.67 18.55
CA ALA A 176 13.78 -0.37 19.28
C ALA A 176 12.34 -0.57 18.75
N SER A 177 11.78 0.45 18.09
CA SER A 177 10.40 0.51 17.58
C SER A 177 9.95 -0.71 16.76
N LEU A 178 10.73 -1.15 15.75
CA LEU A 178 10.36 -2.31 14.92
C LEU A 178 10.47 -3.64 15.66
N ARG A 179 11.39 -3.74 16.63
CA ARG A 179 11.51 -4.93 17.48
C ARG A 179 10.31 -5.06 18.41
N VAL A 180 9.92 -3.96 19.06
CA VAL A 180 8.72 -3.91 19.91
C VAL A 180 7.49 -4.35 19.10
N TRP A 181 7.32 -3.82 17.90
CA TRP A 181 6.24 -4.21 16.99
C TRP A 181 6.22 -5.72 16.75
N SER A 182 7.36 -6.31 16.37
CA SER A 182 7.44 -7.76 16.10
C SER A 182 7.07 -8.62 17.33
N GLU A 183 7.51 -8.22 18.53
CA GLU A 183 7.31 -8.97 19.77
C GLU A 183 5.87 -8.87 20.30
N ILE A 184 5.28 -7.67 20.29
CA ILE A 184 3.95 -7.45 20.89
C ILE A 184 2.81 -7.60 19.88
N ARG A 185 3.10 -7.46 18.57
CA ARG A 185 2.14 -7.51 17.45
C ARG A 185 0.90 -6.65 17.75
N PRO A 186 1.01 -5.32 17.82
CA PRO A 186 -0.05 -4.44 18.31
C PRO A 186 -1.26 -4.41 17.35
N ASP A 187 -2.41 -4.01 17.87
CA ASP A 187 -3.64 -3.84 17.09
C ASP A 187 -3.60 -2.53 16.28
N TYR A 188 -2.85 -1.53 16.77
CA TYR A 188 -2.60 -0.27 16.10
C TYR A 188 -1.12 0.11 16.14
N VAL A 189 -0.68 0.83 15.12
CA VAL A 189 0.63 1.47 15.07
C VAL A 189 0.41 2.93 14.71
N LYS A 190 0.87 3.83 15.56
CA LYS A 190 0.82 5.26 15.29
C LYS A 190 2.19 5.72 14.81
N LEU A 191 2.18 6.47 13.72
CA LEU A 191 3.38 7.01 13.09
C LEU A 191 3.52 8.48 13.42
N ASP A 192 4.68 8.83 13.96
CA ASP A 192 4.99 10.21 14.34
C ASP A 192 4.91 11.16 13.13
N ARG A 193 4.52 12.40 13.45
CA ARG A 193 4.31 13.48 12.48
C ARG A 193 5.55 13.79 11.66
N HIS A 194 6.76 13.61 12.20
CA HIS A 194 8.01 13.90 11.53
C HIS A 194 8.15 13.14 10.21
N PHE A 195 7.77 11.85 10.21
CA PHE A 195 7.81 11.01 9.02
C PHE A 195 6.81 11.50 7.97
N VAL A 196 5.58 11.82 8.38
CA VAL A 196 4.53 12.28 7.47
C VAL A 196 4.92 13.63 6.84
N HIS A 197 5.42 14.57 7.64
CA HIS A 197 5.89 15.87 7.16
C HIS A 197 7.06 15.73 6.17
N GLN A 198 8.07 14.92 6.51
CA GLN A 198 9.25 14.74 5.66
C GLN A 198 8.95 13.98 4.37
N ALA A 199 8.08 12.96 4.42
CA ALA A 199 7.76 12.12 3.26
C ALA A 199 7.06 12.88 2.11
N VAL A 200 6.57 14.09 2.35
CA VAL A 200 6.06 14.97 1.27
C VAL A 200 7.20 15.42 0.35
N THR A 201 8.39 15.68 0.90
CA THR A 201 9.54 16.21 0.17
C THR A 201 10.68 15.21 0.00
N ASP A 202 10.80 14.24 0.91
CA ASP A 202 11.87 13.24 0.93
C ASP A 202 11.35 11.87 0.46
N GLY A 203 11.83 11.45 -0.71
CA GLY A 203 11.47 10.16 -1.31
C GLY A 203 11.97 8.94 -0.54
N ALA A 204 13.05 9.03 0.25
CA ALA A 204 13.51 7.92 1.09
C ALA A 204 12.58 7.71 2.29
N VAL A 205 12.19 8.80 2.95
CA VAL A 205 11.21 8.76 4.05
C VAL A 205 9.85 8.28 3.55
N ARG A 206 9.44 8.70 2.35
CA ARG A 206 8.23 8.18 1.70
C ARG A 206 8.25 6.66 1.49
N ARG A 207 9.35 6.11 0.98
CA ARG A 207 9.51 4.65 0.79
C ARG A 207 9.51 3.90 2.13
N PHE A 208 10.09 4.49 3.16
CA PHE A 208 10.00 3.95 4.51
C PHE A 208 8.55 3.88 4.98
N LEU A 209 7.76 4.94 4.79
CA LEU A 209 6.33 4.93 5.10
C LEU A 209 5.56 3.88 4.29
N GLU A 210 5.83 3.74 2.99
CA GLU A 210 5.24 2.70 2.13
C GLU A 210 5.52 1.30 2.67
N ALA A 211 6.77 1.03 3.08
CA ALA A 211 7.15 -0.25 3.68
C ALA A 211 6.44 -0.48 5.02
N VAL A 212 6.34 0.55 5.87
CA VAL A 212 5.65 0.47 7.16
C VAL A 212 4.15 0.20 6.98
N VAL A 213 3.49 0.88 6.04
CA VAL A 213 2.08 0.60 5.73
C VAL A 213 1.91 -0.84 5.22
N MET A 214 2.78 -1.31 4.34
CA MET A 214 2.73 -2.69 3.85
C MET A 214 2.96 -3.72 4.97
N LEU A 215 3.87 -3.44 5.91
CA LEU A 215 4.09 -4.28 7.10
C LEU A 215 2.85 -4.33 7.98
N SER A 216 2.15 -3.21 8.17
CA SER A 216 0.90 -3.16 8.94
C SER A 216 -0.18 -4.07 8.34
N GLN A 217 -0.35 -4.03 7.01
CA GLN A 217 -1.29 -4.88 6.28
C GLN A 217 -0.95 -6.37 6.40
N THR A 218 0.34 -6.71 6.37
CA THR A 218 0.81 -8.11 6.45
C THR A 218 0.70 -8.67 7.88
N THR A 219 0.92 -7.83 8.89
CA THR A 219 0.88 -8.22 10.31
C THR A 219 -0.52 -8.14 10.91
N GLY A 220 -1.47 -7.49 10.22
CA GLY A 220 -2.83 -7.25 10.70
C GLY A 220 -2.96 -6.07 11.67
N SER A 221 -1.91 -5.27 11.84
CA SER A 221 -1.95 -4.02 12.61
C SER A 221 -2.60 -2.93 11.79
N ARG A 222 -3.42 -2.06 12.42
CA ARG A 222 -4.00 -0.89 11.75
C ARG A 222 -3.12 0.34 11.94
N ILE A 223 -2.95 1.16 10.92
CA ILE A 223 -2.00 2.26 10.96
C ILE A 223 -2.67 3.63 11.11
N VAL A 224 -2.11 4.48 11.97
CA VAL A 224 -2.58 5.84 12.26
C VAL A 224 -1.48 6.83 11.86
N ALA A 225 -1.81 7.80 11.01
CA ALA A 225 -0.94 8.94 10.72
C ALA A 225 -1.20 10.06 11.72
N GLU A 226 -0.17 10.48 12.46
CA GLU A 226 -0.29 11.57 13.42
C GLU A 226 0.21 12.91 12.90
N GLY A 227 -0.22 13.97 13.59
CA GLY A 227 0.21 15.34 13.36
C GLY A 227 0.02 15.83 11.93
N VAL A 228 -1.03 15.37 11.24
CA VAL A 228 -1.38 15.90 9.91
C VAL A 228 -1.91 17.32 10.05
N GLU A 229 -1.16 18.29 9.53
CA GLU A 229 -1.46 19.72 9.65
C GLU A 229 -1.75 20.37 8.30
N LYS A 230 -1.25 19.80 7.20
CA LYS A 230 -1.37 20.35 5.85
C LYS A 230 -2.13 19.43 4.91
N VAL A 231 -2.77 20.03 3.91
CA VAL A 231 -3.51 19.29 2.87
C VAL A 231 -2.59 18.37 2.05
N ALA A 232 -1.33 18.75 1.82
CA ALA A 232 -0.35 17.92 1.12
C ALA A 232 -0.02 16.63 1.90
N GLU A 233 0.12 16.72 3.22
CA GLU A 233 0.32 15.57 4.11
C GLU A 233 -0.90 14.66 4.10
N TRP A 234 -2.11 15.24 4.14
CA TRP A 234 -3.35 14.48 4.01
C TRP A 234 -3.41 13.69 2.70
N HIS A 235 -3.05 14.30 1.56
CA HIS A 235 -3.01 13.60 0.30
C HIS A 235 -2.00 12.46 0.30
N LEU A 236 -0.83 12.64 0.91
CA LEU A 236 0.15 11.57 1.05
C LEU A 236 -0.41 10.42 1.90
N VAL A 237 -1.00 10.71 3.06
CA VAL A 237 -1.62 9.72 3.95
C VAL A 237 -2.72 8.93 3.21
N GLN A 238 -3.54 9.61 2.40
CA GLN A 238 -4.54 8.94 1.55
C GLN A 238 -3.90 8.05 0.48
N GLN A 239 -2.86 8.52 -0.20
CA GLN A 239 -2.16 7.79 -1.26
C GLN A 239 -1.48 6.52 -0.73
N LEU A 240 -0.88 6.61 0.46
CA LEU A 240 -0.17 5.50 1.07
C LEU A 240 -1.12 4.45 1.65
N GLY A 241 -2.40 4.79 1.86
CA GLY A 241 -3.42 3.84 2.31
C GLY A 241 -3.43 3.61 3.82
N PHE A 242 -3.22 4.67 4.60
CA PHE A 242 -3.40 4.61 6.06
C PHE A 242 -4.85 4.28 6.44
N ASP A 243 -5.06 3.60 7.56
CA ASP A 243 -6.40 3.27 8.06
C ASP A 243 -7.04 4.47 8.76
N PHE A 244 -6.24 5.19 9.54
CA PHE A 244 -6.67 6.29 10.39
C PHE A 244 -5.75 7.50 10.28
N VAL A 245 -6.30 8.66 10.63
CA VAL A 245 -5.58 9.93 10.63
C VAL A 245 -5.97 10.79 11.83
N GLN A 246 -4.99 11.52 12.36
CA GLN A 246 -5.12 12.47 13.45
C GLN A 246 -4.23 13.70 13.17
N GLY A 247 -4.72 14.88 13.53
CA GLY A 247 -3.94 16.11 13.36
C GLY A 247 -4.76 17.39 13.37
N PHE A 248 -4.08 18.53 13.47
CA PHE A 248 -4.73 19.84 13.61
C PHE A 248 -5.44 20.29 12.34
N LEU A 249 -5.11 19.70 11.19
CA LEU A 249 -5.87 19.90 9.96
C LEU A 249 -7.37 19.59 10.18
N PHE A 250 -7.66 18.53 10.94
CA PHE A 250 -9.02 18.07 11.21
C PHE A 250 -9.58 18.73 12.48
N ALA A 251 -8.89 18.56 13.61
CA ALA A 251 -9.26 19.16 14.87
C ALA A 251 -8.10 19.11 15.90
N PRO A 252 -7.91 20.18 16.70
CA PRO A 252 -6.99 20.17 17.83
C PRO A 252 -7.58 19.45 19.05
N PRO A 253 -6.76 19.09 20.06
CA PRO A 253 -7.23 18.55 21.33
C PRO A 253 -8.07 19.56 22.12
N GLN A 254 -9.24 19.13 22.60
CA GLN A 254 -10.13 19.96 23.41
C GLN A 254 -10.92 19.12 24.43
N GLN A 255 -11.48 19.74 25.46
CA GLN A 255 -12.19 19.01 26.53
C GLN A 255 -13.49 18.34 26.04
N THR A 256 -14.17 18.94 25.04
CA THR A 256 -15.42 18.41 24.50
C THR A 256 -15.18 17.49 23.30
N LEU A 257 -15.81 16.32 23.27
CA LEU A 257 -15.70 15.38 22.15
C LEU A 257 -16.22 15.98 20.83
N ILE A 258 -15.40 15.91 19.78
CA ILE A 258 -15.79 16.25 18.40
C ILE A 258 -16.19 14.96 17.68
N HIS A 259 -17.47 14.84 17.33
CA HIS A 259 -18.01 13.62 16.70
C HIS A 259 -18.01 13.64 15.17
N SER A 260 -17.94 14.82 14.56
CA SER A 260 -18.03 14.98 13.11
C SER A 260 -17.33 16.24 12.63
N LEU A 261 -16.75 16.17 11.44
CA LEU A 261 -16.25 17.34 10.72
C LEU A 261 -17.39 18.06 9.99
N PRO A 262 -17.25 19.37 9.71
CA PRO A 262 -18.15 20.08 8.82
C PRO A 262 -18.25 19.37 7.47
N GLU A 263 -19.47 19.13 6.98
CA GLU A 263 -19.71 18.30 5.79
C GLU A 263 -19.04 18.87 4.52
N GLU A 264 -18.93 20.19 4.42
CA GLU A 264 -18.25 20.88 3.32
C GLU A 264 -16.75 20.55 3.28
N LYS A 265 -16.04 20.69 4.42
CA LYS A 265 -14.62 20.32 4.53
C LYS A 265 -14.41 18.82 4.25
N ARG A 266 -15.29 17.98 4.80
CA ARG A 266 -15.26 16.53 4.55
C ARG A 266 -15.39 16.22 3.06
N ARG A 267 -16.36 16.84 2.37
CA ARG A 267 -16.52 16.70 0.93
C ARG A 267 -15.31 17.22 0.17
N GLN A 268 -14.78 18.38 0.52
CA GLN A 268 -13.59 18.95 -0.14
C GLN A 268 -12.38 18.00 -0.06
N TRP A 269 -12.06 17.50 1.13
CA TRP A 269 -10.91 16.61 1.35
C TRP A 269 -11.11 15.19 0.79
N LEU A 270 -12.37 14.74 0.64
CA LEU A 270 -12.70 13.47 0.00
C LEU A 270 -12.92 13.59 -1.52
N GLN A 271 -13.29 14.75 -2.06
CA GLN A 271 -13.47 14.98 -3.51
C GLN A 271 -12.13 14.91 -4.25
N THR A 272 -11.02 15.20 -3.57
CA THR A 272 -9.68 14.87 -4.06
C THR A 272 -9.40 13.36 -4.18
N ARG A 273 -10.28 12.45 -3.69
CA ARG A 273 -10.29 11.02 -4.09
C ARG A 273 -10.78 10.80 -5.53
N ASN A 274 -11.36 11.81 -6.20
CA ASN A 274 -11.93 11.65 -7.54
C ASN A 274 -10.92 11.78 -8.69
N ALA A 275 -9.62 11.87 -8.40
CA ALA A 275 -8.66 11.22 -9.28
C ALA A 275 -8.59 9.75 -8.82
N PRO A 276 -9.17 8.80 -9.55
CA PRO A 276 -9.09 7.40 -9.16
C PRO A 276 -7.62 7.01 -9.10
N VAL A 277 -7.06 6.88 -7.90
CA VAL A 277 -5.76 6.21 -7.68
C VAL A 277 -5.98 4.68 -7.70
N HIS A 278 -6.73 4.26 -8.71
CA HIS A 278 -6.57 3.00 -9.42
C HIS A 278 -6.36 3.37 -10.89
N THR A 279 -5.46 4.31 -11.17
CA THR A 279 -4.92 4.42 -12.54
C THR A 279 -4.09 3.16 -12.72
N ASN A 280 -4.60 2.25 -13.56
CA ASN A 280 -3.85 1.19 -14.19
C ASN A 280 -2.37 1.58 -14.24
N ALA A 281 -1.53 0.79 -13.59
CA ALA A 281 -0.07 0.89 -13.70
C ALA A 281 0.37 0.95 -15.20
N HIS A 282 -0.49 0.45 -16.10
CA HIS A 282 -0.38 0.46 -17.55
C HIS A 282 -0.82 1.74 -18.29
N THR A 283 -1.48 2.70 -17.64
CA THR A 283 -1.95 3.96 -18.31
C THR A 283 -1.34 5.23 -17.74
N ARG A 284 -0.36 5.14 -16.83
CA ARG A 284 0.45 6.33 -16.52
C ARG A 284 1.22 6.72 -17.79
N ASN A 285 1.01 7.95 -18.23
CA ASN A 285 1.73 8.53 -19.35
C ASN A 285 2.99 9.24 -18.85
N VAL A 286 3.99 9.36 -19.73
CA VAL A 286 5.25 10.01 -19.36
C VAL A 286 5.09 11.50 -19.05
N ALA A 287 4.00 12.12 -19.51
CA ALA A 287 3.63 13.50 -19.15
C ALA A 287 3.53 13.72 -17.63
N SER A 288 3.07 12.71 -16.87
CA SER A 288 2.99 12.81 -15.40
C SER A 288 4.34 12.89 -14.68
N LEU A 289 5.44 12.53 -15.36
CA LEU A 289 6.81 12.58 -14.86
C LEU A 289 7.56 13.84 -15.32
N ALA A 290 6.91 14.70 -16.10
CA ALA A 290 7.52 15.89 -16.68
C ALA A 290 7.40 17.10 -15.74
N LEU A 291 8.52 17.72 -15.40
CA LEU A 291 8.59 19.02 -14.76
C LEU A 291 8.64 20.12 -15.83
N ALA A 292 7.83 21.16 -15.65
CA ALA A 292 7.83 22.31 -16.54
C ALA A 292 9.08 23.18 -16.28
N ILE A 293 10.16 22.90 -17.01
CA ILE A 293 11.41 23.68 -16.95
C ILE A 293 11.49 24.57 -18.19
N PRO A 294 11.57 25.91 -18.04
CA PRO A 294 11.71 26.80 -19.20
C PRO A 294 12.95 26.46 -20.02
N PRO A 295 12.85 26.25 -21.35
CA PRO A 295 14.01 25.93 -22.15
C PRO A 295 14.91 27.16 -22.39
N ALA A 296 16.18 26.91 -22.67
CA ALA A 296 17.10 27.87 -23.26
C ALA A 296 17.12 27.71 -24.80
N THR A 297 17.61 28.71 -25.51
CA THR A 297 17.86 28.65 -26.95
C THR A 297 19.36 28.56 -27.21
N LEU A 298 19.77 28.20 -28.43
CA LEU A 298 21.19 28.22 -28.82
C LEU A 298 21.85 29.61 -28.69
N GLU A 299 21.06 30.68 -28.66
CA GLU A 299 21.55 32.05 -28.48
C GLU A 299 21.73 32.42 -27.01
N THR A 300 21.22 31.61 -26.08
CA THR A 300 21.35 31.85 -24.65
C THR A 300 22.83 31.76 -24.24
N ASN A 301 23.32 32.76 -23.52
CA ASN A 301 24.72 32.81 -23.09
C ASN A 301 24.96 32.01 -21.79
N ASN A 302 26.21 31.64 -21.54
CA ASN A 302 26.59 30.83 -20.38
C ASN A 302 26.35 31.54 -19.03
N GLU A 303 26.44 32.87 -18.97
CA GLU A 303 26.09 33.65 -17.77
C GLU A 303 24.63 33.43 -17.36
N THR A 304 23.71 33.40 -18.32
CA THR A 304 22.29 33.15 -18.06
C THR A 304 22.05 31.71 -17.60
N ILE A 305 22.74 30.74 -18.20
CA ILE A 305 22.69 29.33 -17.76
C ILE A 305 23.21 29.18 -16.34
N TYR A 306 24.33 29.82 -16.01
CA TYR A 306 24.92 29.82 -14.68
C TYR A 306 23.99 30.47 -13.63
N ALA A 307 23.38 31.61 -13.96
CA ALA A 307 22.43 32.28 -13.09
C ALA A 307 21.22 31.40 -12.77
N ARG A 308 20.71 30.66 -13.77
CA ARG A 308 19.61 29.71 -13.58
C ARG A 308 19.95 28.56 -12.63
N PHE A 309 21.12 27.93 -12.79
CA PHE A 309 21.58 26.89 -11.86
C PHE A 309 21.90 27.43 -10.46
N THR A 310 22.30 28.69 -10.36
CA THR A 310 22.58 29.31 -9.06
C THR A 310 21.29 29.68 -8.32
N ALA A 311 20.27 30.15 -9.06
CA ALA A 311 18.96 30.51 -8.51
C ALA A 311 18.16 29.29 -8.05
N ASP A 312 18.34 28.13 -8.70
CA ASP A 312 17.68 26.88 -8.36
C ASP A 312 18.72 25.76 -8.16
N PRO A 313 19.07 25.44 -6.89
CA PRO A 313 19.98 24.36 -6.56
C PRO A 313 19.48 22.97 -6.98
N ASP A 314 18.17 22.77 -7.05
CA ASP A 314 17.52 21.48 -7.36
C ASP A 314 17.42 21.23 -8.88
N LEU A 315 17.67 22.26 -9.70
CA LEU A 315 17.70 22.16 -11.15
C LEU A 315 18.90 21.33 -11.63
N SER A 316 18.62 20.09 -12.04
CA SER A 316 19.62 19.10 -12.47
C SER A 316 20.10 19.27 -13.92
N ALA A 317 19.25 19.83 -14.79
CA ALA A 317 19.57 20.12 -16.18
C ALA A 317 18.68 21.24 -16.76
N ILE A 318 19.16 21.91 -17.81
CA ILE A 318 18.40 22.91 -18.59
C ILE A 318 18.19 22.39 -20.01
N PRO A 319 16.93 22.34 -20.50
CA PRO A 319 16.65 21.94 -21.87
C PRO A 319 17.00 23.05 -22.86
N VAL A 320 17.50 22.67 -24.02
CA VAL A 320 17.81 23.60 -25.11
C VAL A 320 16.94 23.26 -26.31
N VAL A 321 16.26 24.26 -26.87
CA VAL A 321 15.36 24.13 -28.02
C VAL A 321 15.81 24.97 -29.21
N ASP A 322 15.33 24.62 -30.40
CA ASP A 322 15.44 25.44 -31.61
C ASP A 322 14.37 26.55 -31.66
N THR A 323 14.34 27.29 -32.77
CA THR A 323 13.36 28.37 -33.01
C THR A 323 11.92 27.88 -33.12
N ASP A 324 11.69 26.59 -33.39
CA ASP A 324 10.39 25.95 -33.50
C ASP A 324 9.97 25.24 -32.20
N GLU A 325 10.70 25.47 -31.09
CA GLU A 325 10.55 24.81 -29.78
C GLU A 325 10.79 23.29 -29.80
N ARG A 326 11.52 22.78 -30.80
CA ARG A 326 11.93 21.37 -30.82
C ARG A 326 13.19 21.20 -29.97
N PRO A 327 13.26 20.16 -29.13
CA PRO A 327 14.40 20.00 -28.25
C PRO A 327 15.65 19.54 -29.00
N LEU A 328 16.76 20.22 -28.76
CA LEU A 328 18.08 19.92 -29.30
C LEU A 328 18.93 19.08 -28.33
N GLY A 329 18.71 19.23 -27.02
CA GLY A 329 19.43 18.49 -26.00
C GLY A 329 19.30 19.10 -24.60
N LEU A 330 20.20 18.71 -23.71
CA LEU A 330 20.26 19.17 -22.32
C LEU A 330 21.64 19.75 -21.98
N ILE A 331 21.67 20.76 -21.11
CA ILE A 331 22.87 21.19 -20.41
C ILE A 331 22.76 20.66 -18.98
N PHE A 332 23.70 19.80 -18.58
CA PHE A 332 23.70 19.21 -17.23
C PHE A 332 24.40 20.12 -16.24
N ARG A 333 23.83 20.25 -15.03
CA ARG A 333 24.35 21.12 -13.96
C ARG A 333 25.80 20.82 -13.62
N HIS A 334 26.11 19.57 -13.25
CA HIS A 334 27.42 19.22 -12.68
C HIS A 334 28.56 19.45 -13.69
N PRO A 335 28.52 18.93 -14.93
CA PRO A 335 29.58 19.19 -15.91
C PRO A 335 29.71 20.69 -16.26
N PHE A 336 28.58 21.41 -16.28
CA PHE A 336 28.58 22.84 -16.57
C PHE A 336 29.25 23.64 -15.44
N LEU A 337 28.79 23.49 -14.20
CA LEU A 337 29.33 24.25 -13.05
C LEU A 337 30.78 23.89 -12.75
N GLU A 338 31.15 22.61 -12.86
CA GLU A 338 32.53 22.16 -12.64
C GLU A 338 33.51 22.79 -13.63
N ASP A 339 33.12 22.90 -14.91
CA ASP A 339 33.95 23.56 -15.92
C ASP A 339 33.91 25.09 -15.79
N PHE A 340 32.73 25.67 -15.56
CA PHE A 340 32.54 27.11 -15.51
C PHE A 340 33.13 27.77 -14.25
N ALA A 341 33.30 27.01 -13.16
CA ALA A 341 33.96 27.46 -11.94
C ALA A 341 35.50 27.49 -12.02
N ARG A 342 36.11 26.96 -13.10
CA ARG A 342 37.58 26.99 -13.24
C ARG A 342 38.08 28.42 -13.50
N PRO A 343 39.31 28.76 -13.07
CA PRO A 343 39.86 30.11 -13.24
C PRO A 343 39.75 30.61 -14.68
N TYR A 344 39.38 31.89 -14.84
CA TYR A 344 39.23 32.60 -16.13
C TYR A 344 38.13 32.07 -17.07
N ARG A 345 37.41 30.98 -16.76
CA ARG A 345 36.35 30.44 -17.64
C ARG A 345 35.13 31.35 -17.68
N HIS A 346 34.72 31.89 -16.54
CA HIS A 346 33.61 32.84 -16.46
C HIS A 346 33.84 34.06 -17.36
N GLU A 347 35.02 34.67 -17.30
CA GLU A 347 35.37 35.88 -18.06
C GLU A 347 35.51 35.63 -19.57
N LEU A 348 36.01 34.45 -19.96
CA LEU A 348 36.28 34.10 -21.36
C LEU A 348 35.08 33.50 -22.10
N PHE A 349 34.17 32.84 -21.38
CA PHE A 349 33.07 32.07 -21.98
C PHE A 349 31.68 32.51 -21.51
N GLY A 350 31.56 33.42 -20.55
CA GLY A 350 30.28 33.87 -20.00
C GLY A 350 29.31 34.44 -21.05
N ARG A 351 29.82 35.29 -21.95
CA ARG A 351 29.03 35.89 -23.05
C ARG A 351 28.89 35.00 -24.29
N LYS A 352 29.55 33.84 -24.33
CA LYS A 352 29.45 32.92 -25.45
C LYS A 352 28.18 32.07 -25.34
N SER A 353 27.73 31.55 -26.48
CA SER A 353 26.59 30.64 -26.57
C SER A 353 26.77 29.40 -25.69
N CYS A 354 25.66 28.91 -25.14
CA CYS A 354 25.58 27.67 -24.38
C CYS A 354 25.73 26.39 -25.21
N GLN A 355 25.81 26.50 -26.54
CA GLN A 355 25.96 25.39 -27.48
C GLN A 355 27.13 24.46 -27.12
N HIS A 356 28.22 25.01 -26.58
CA HIS A 356 29.41 24.22 -26.21
C HIS A 356 29.14 23.17 -25.12
N TYR A 357 28.16 23.42 -24.25
CA TYR A 357 27.79 22.52 -23.14
C TYR A 357 26.59 21.62 -23.48
N LEU A 358 26.06 21.74 -24.70
CA LEU A 358 24.92 20.96 -25.14
C LEU A 358 25.29 19.47 -25.22
N SER A 359 24.59 18.67 -24.44
CA SER A 359 24.68 17.22 -24.47
C SER A 359 23.45 16.63 -25.12
N LYS A 360 23.65 15.57 -25.91
CA LYS A 360 22.53 14.82 -26.50
C LYS A 360 21.75 14.14 -25.37
N ALA A 361 20.43 14.24 -25.43
CA ALA A 361 19.51 13.57 -24.52
C ALA A 361 18.42 12.87 -25.33
N PHE A 362 17.88 11.78 -24.80
CA PHE A 362 16.75 11.11 -25.45
C PHE A 362 15.46 11.88 -25.15
N ALA A 363 14.57 11.88 -26.13
CA ALA A 363 13.26 12.50 -26.05
C ALA A 363 12.18 11.43 -26.05
N ILE A 364 11.22 11.57 -25.15
CA ILE A 364 10.11 10.65 -24.95
C ILE A 364 8.81 11.39 -25.24
N ARG A 365 7.91 10.76 -25.98
CA ARG A 365 6.60 11.34 -26.23
C ARG A 365 5.75 11.33 -24.95
N SER A 366 5.05 12.42 -24.72
CA SER A 366 4.18 12.62 -23.55
C SER A 366 3.05 11.58 -23.43
N ASP A 367 2.61 11.03 -24.56
CA ASP A 367 1.57 10.01 -24.66
C ASP A 367 2.10 8.57 -24.60
N ALA A 368 3.43 8.39 -24.62
CA ALA A 368 4.02 7.06 -24.50
C ALA A 368 3.63 6.42 -23.17
N THR A 369 3.27 5.14 -23.23
CA THR A 369 3.01 4.35 -22.02
C THR A 369 4.34 3.97 -21.36
N ILE A 370 4.33 3.79 -20.04
CA ILE A 370 5.53 3.34 -19.31
C ILE A 370 5.97 1.92 -19.77
N HIS A 371 5.04 1.10 -20.28
CA HIS A 371 5.38 -0.22 -20.83
C HIS A 371 6.14 -0.13 -22.16
N GLU A 372 5.68 0.67 -23.11
CA GLU A 372 6.42 0.95 -24.36
C GLU A 372 7.79 1.53 -24.06
N LEU A 373 7.85 2.38 -23.04
CA LEU A 373 9.10 2.94 -22.56
C LEU A 373 10.04 1.85 -22.04
N SER A 374 9.54 0.91 -21.23
CA SER A 374 10.33 -0.21 -20.73
C SER A 374 10.98 -1.00 -21.86
N GLN A 375 10.30 -1.20 -22.99
CA GLN A 375 10.85 -1.91 -24.14
C GLN A 375 11.87 -1.07 -24.92
N GLN A 376 11.57 0.22 -25.13
CA GLN A 376 12.50 1.17 -25.78
C GLN A 376 13.77 1.43 -24.96
N LEU A 377 13.70 1.24 -23.64
CA LEU A 377 14.81 1.47 -22.72
C LEU A 377 15.74 0.26 -22.55
N GLN A 378 15.29 -0.95 -22.90
CA GLN A 378 16.14 -2.16 -22.86
C GLN A 378 17.29 -2.11 -23.89
N THR A 379 17.15 -1.29 -24.93
CA THR A 379 18.19 -1.05 -25.94
C THR A 379 19.12 0.12 -25.60
N LEU A 380 18.81 0.89 -24.57
CA LEU A 380 19.64 1.99 -24.08
C LEU A 380 20.59 1.48 -22.98
N ALA A 381 21.82 2.00 -22.97
CA ALA A 381 22.78 1.64 -21.92
C ALA A 381 22.25 2.09 -20.54
N LEU A 382 22.42 1.24 -19.51
CA LEU A 382 22.01 1.51 -18.12
C LEU A 382 22.49 2.85 -17.56
N THR A 383 23.59 3.39 -18.10
CA THR A 383 24.16 4.70 -17.74
C THR A 383 23.30 5.89 -18.16
N GLU A 384 22.47 5.76 -19.18
CA GLU A 384 21.60 6.85 -19.67
C GLU A 384 20.24 6.89 -18.95
N LEU A 385 19.81 5.77 -18.38
CA LEU A 385 18.51 5.62 -17.72
C LEU A 385 18.34 6.47 -16.46
N GLY A 386 19.42 6.73 -15.75
CA GLY A 386 19.42 7.54 -14.53
C GLY A 386 19.51 9.05 -14.75
N ARG A 387 19.56 9.51 -16.02
CA ARG A 387 19.74 10.94 -16.37
C ARG A 387 18.40 11.59 -16.71
N PRO A 388 18.27 12.92 -16.50
CA PRO A 388 17.12 13.67 -17.00
C PRO A 388 16.91 13.47 -18.51
N PHE A 389 15.65 13.43 -18.94
CA PHE A 389 15.26 13.23 -20.32
C PHE A 389 14.25 14.28 -20.78
N LEU A 390 14.07 14.41 -22.10
CA LEU A 390 13.16 15.40 -22.68
C LEU A 390 11.77 14.80 -22.88
N VAL A 391 10.73 15.51 -22.50
CA VAL A 391 9.34 15.14 -22.81
C VAL A 391 8.84 15.99 -23.97
N VAL A 392 8.32 15.35 -25.02
CA VAL A 392 7.82 16.01 -26.23
C VAL A 392 6.34 15.72 -26.47
N GLY A 393 5.63 16.70 -27.01
CA GLY A 393 4.24 16.54 -27.46
C GLY A 393 4.16 15.78 -28.78
N GLU A 394 2.93 15.48 -29.22
CA GLU A 394 2.67 14.81 -30.51
C GLU A 394 3.27 15.57 -31.70
N SER A 395 3.34 16.91 -31.61
CA SER A 395 3.94 17.78 -32.63
C SER A 395 5.47 17.81 -32.60
N GLY A 396 6.12 17.06 -31.70
CA GLY A 396 7.58 17.06 -31.50
C GLY A 396 8.12 18.26 -30.73
N LYS A 397 7.25 19.12 -30.20
CA LYS A 397 7.63 20.28 -29.38
C LYS A 397 7.98 19.87 -27.96
N TYR A 398 8.92 20.58 -27.36
CA TYR A 398 9.29 20.40 -25.95
C TYR A 398 8.11 20.73 -25.03
N LEU A 399 7.83 19.84 -24.07
CA LEU A 399 6.79 20.02 -23.05
C LEU A 399 7.33 20.08 -21.63
N GLY A 400 8.43 19.39 -21.35
CA GLY A 400 8.96 19.30 -19.99
C GLY A 400 10.20 18.42 -19.87
N LEU A 401 10.83 18.47 -18.70
CA LEU A 401 12.00 17.68 -18.35
C LEU A 401 11.56 16.51 -17.47
N GLY A 402 11.82 15.28 -17.89
CA GLY A 402 11.54 14.08 -17.10
C GLY A 402 12.73 13.69 -16.22
N ASP A 403 12.45 13.11 -15.05
CA ASP A 403 13.45 12.58 -14.14
C ASP A 403 13.73 11.08 -14.42
N GLY A 404 14.96 10.77 -14.87
CA GLY A 404 15.40 9.41 -15.15
C GLY A 404 15.40 8.50 -13.91
N GLN A 405 15.68 9.04 -12.72
CA GLN A 405 15.63 8.26 -11.47
C GLN A 405 14.20 7.93 -11.08
N ALA A 406 13.27 8.89 -11.21
CA ALA A 406 11.85 8.64 -11.02
C ALA A 406 11.33 7.61 -12.03
N LEU A 407 11.80 7.67 -13.27
CA LEU A 407 11.41 6.73 -14.30
C LEU A 407 11.92 5.31 -14.04
N LEU A 408 13.21 5.14 -13.73
CA LEU A 408 13.78 3.84 -13.36
C LEU A 408 13.04 3.23 -12.17
N ARG A 409 12.76 4.04 -11.16
CA ARG A 409 12.00 3.62 -9.99
C ARG A 409 10.59 3.19 -10.37
N THR A 410 9.88 3.95 -11.19
CA THR A 410 8.53 3.59 -11.64
C THR A 410 8.56 2.28 -12.41
N LEU A 411 9.57 2.04 -13.24
CA LEU A 411 9.75 0.77 -13.96
C LEU A 411 10.01 -0.40 -13.00
N VAL A 412 10.84 -0.21 -11.98
CA VAL A 412 11.11 -1.24 -10.96
C VAL A 412 9.86 -1.51 -10.11
N GLU A 413 9.15 -0.48 -9.68
CA GLU A 413 7.87 -0.59 -8.95
C GLU A 413 6.84 -1.38 -9.76
N LEU A 414 6.70 -1.09 -11.05
CA LEU A 414 5.80 -1.83 -11.94
C LEU A 414 6.21 -3.30 -12.09
N GLN A 415 7.51 -3.58 -12.20
CA GLN A 415 8.01 -4.96 -12.23
C GLN A 415 7.79 -5.68 -10.89
N LEU A 416 7.96 -4.97 -9.77
CA LEU A 416 7.76 -5.51 -8.43
C LEU A 416 6.28 -5.77 -8.13
N GLU A 417 5.39 -4.88 -8.58
CA GLU A 417 3.93 -5.07 -8.51
C GLU A 417 3.48 -6.26 -9.35
N ALA A 418 3.98 -6.38 -10.58
CA ALA A 418 3.71 -7.53 -11.44
C ALA A 418 4.18 -8.84 -10.80
N ALA A 419 5.35 -8.84 -10.15
CA ALA A 419 5.88 -10.00 -9.43
C ALA A 419 5.11 -10.32 -8.14
N ARG A 420 4.70 -9.30 -7.37
CA ARG A 420 3.97 -9.45 -6.10
C ARG A 420 2.59 -10.07 -6.29
N TYR A 421 1.94 -9.73 -7.40
CA TYR A 421 0.62 -10.23 -7.72
C TYR A 421 0.64 -11.39 -8.72
N ALA A 422 1.81 -11.88 -9.12
CA ALA A 422 1.91 -13.08 -9.93
C ALA A 422 1.69 -14.32 -9.06
N ASN A 423 1.11 -15.36 -9.66
CA ASN A 423 1.07 -16.67 -9.06
C ASN A 423 2.51 -17.23 -8.99
N PRO A 424 2.98 -17.67 -7.80
CA PRO A 424 4.38 -18.04 -7.60
C PRO A 424 4.80 -19.27 -8.41
N LEU A 425 3.85 -20.12 -8.80
CA LEU A 425 4.11 -21.35 -9.54
C LEU A 425 4.25 -21.13 -11.05
N THR A 426 3.45 -20.21 -11.61
CA THR A 426 3.35 -20.02 -13.07
C THR A 426 3.88 -18.67 -13.58
N GLY A 427 4.10 -17.72 -12.66
CA GLY A 427 4.45 -16.34 -12.97
C GLY A 427 3.35 -15.58 -13.72
N LEU A 428 2.13 -16.14 -13.82
CA LEU A 428 0.98 -15.47 -14.44
C LEU A 428 0.34 -14.49 -13.45
N PRO A 429 -0.28 -13.40 -13.92
CA PRO A 429 -1.05 -12.49 -13.08
C PRO A 429 -2.10 -13.23 -12.21
N GLY A 430 -2.15 -12.89 -10.92
CA GLY A 430 -3.06 -13.47 -9.93
C GLY A 430 -4.36 -12.68 -9.77
N ASN A 431 -5.07 -12.94 -8.66
CA ASN A 431 -6.45 -12.47 -8.47
C ASN A 431 -6.67 -10.97 -8.59
N LEU A 432 -5.75 -10.14 -8.07
CA LEU A 432 -5.91 -8.69 -8.10
C LEU A 432 -5.81 -8.14 -9.54
N PRO A 433 -4.72 -8.39 -10.31
CA PRO A 433 -4.65 -8.01 -11.72
C PRO A 433 -5.80 -8.54 -12.58
N ILE A 434 -6.29 -9.76 -12.33
CA ILE A 434 -7.46 -10.34 -13.01
C ILE A 434 -8.69 -9.46 -12.79
N ASN A 435 -9.00 -9.16 -11.53
CA ASN A 435 -10.17 -8.36 -11.16
C ASN A 435 -10.10 -6.95 -11.74
N ASP A 436 -8.92 -6.33 -11.69
CA ASP A 436 -8.69 -4.99 -12.21
C ASP A 436 -8.88 -4.94 -13.73
N ARG A 437 -8.36 -5.93 -14.48
CA ARG A 437 -8.56 -5.99 -15.93
C ARG A 437 -10.04 -6.17 -16.30
N ILE A 438 -10.77 -7.04 -15.60
CA ILE A 438 -12.22 -7.20 -15.81
C ILE A 438 -12.94 -5.88 -15.53
N GLN A 439 -12.66 -5.22 -14.40
CA GLN A 439 -13.29 -3.96 -14.04
C GLN A 439 -12.96 -2.85 -15.04
N SER A 440 -11.73 -2.79 -15.55
CA SER A 440 -11.31 -1.86 -16.59
C SER A 440 -12.10 -2.04 -17.88
N LEU A 441 -12.28 -3.29 -18.34
CA LEU A 441 -13.05 -3.60 -19.55
C LEU A 441 -14.53 -3.24 -19.40
N LEU A 442 -15.12 -3.49 -18.22
CA LEU A 442 -16.50 -3.08 -17.91
C LEU A 442 -16.66 -1.56 -17.91
N THR A 443 -15.74 -0.84 -17.27
CA THR A 443 -15.78 0.63 -17.17
C THR A 443 -15.65 1.29 -18.54
N GLN A 444 -14.80 0.73 -19.41
CA GLN A 444 -14.62 1.20 -20.78
C GLN A 444 -15.74 0.75 -21.74
N GLN A 445 -16.71 -0.05 -21.26
CA GLN A 445 -17.81 -0.59 -22.06
C GLN A 445 -17.32 -1.37 -23.29
N LEU A 446 -16.23 -2.11 -23.13
CA LEU A 446 -15.61 -2.89 -24.19
C LEU A 446 -16.12 -4.35 -24.15
N PRO A 447 -16.55 -4.96 -25.28
CA PRO A 447 -17.03 -6.36 -25.30
C PRO A 447 -15.89 -7.38 -25.16
N PHE A 448 -15.97 -8.36 -24.27
CA PHE A 448 -14.92 -9.36 -24.09
C PHE A 448 -15.47 -10.73 -23.75
N VAL A 449 -14.66 -11.78 -23.85
CA VAL A 449 -15.04 -13.14 -23.43
C VAL A 449 -14.19 -13.54 -22.23
N VAL A 450 -14.85 -13.94 -21.15
CA VAL A 450 -14.20 -14.54 -19.98
C VAL A 450 -14.18 -16.05 -20.16
N ALA A 451 -13.02 -16.63 -20.34
CA ALA A 451 -12.81 -18.07 -20.41
C ALA A 451 -12.15 -18.58 -19.12
N TYR A 452 -12.90 -19.32 -18.32
CA TYR A 452 -12.39 -19.98 -17.12
C TYR A 452 -11.87 -21.36 -17.50
N VAL A 453 -10.59 -21.62 -17.26
CA VAL A 453 -9.89 -22.86 -17.67
C VAL A 453 -9.52 -23.65 -16.41
N ASP A 454 -9.90 -24.93 -16.38
CA ASP A 454 -9.71 -25.82 -15.22
C ASP A 454 -9.28 -27.21 -15.67
N ILE A 455 -8.45 -27.88 -14.85
CA ILE A 455 -7.92 -29.22 -15.14
C ILE A 455 -8.84 -30.28 -14.49
N ALA A 456 -9.59 -31.00 -15.32
CA ALA A 456 -10.44 -32.10 -14.85
C ALA A 456 -9.61 -33.23 -14.23
N HIS A 457 -10.14 -33.83 -13.16
CA HIS A 457 -9.50 -34.94 -12.43
C HIS A 457 -8.13 -34.63 -11.81
N PHE A 458 -7.74 -33.35 -11.69
CA PHE A 458 -6.44 -32.94 -11.18
C PHE A 458 -6.15 -33.44 -9.76
N LYS A 459 -7.15 -33.46 -8.87
CA LYS A 459 -6.96 -33.99 -7.51
C LYS A 459 -6.54 -35.46 -7.51
N ALA A 460 -7.24 -36.31 -8.27
CA ALA A 460 -6.91 -37.74 -8.35
C ALA A 460 -5.51 -37.95 -8.96
N TYR A 461 -5.13 -37.10 -9.91
CA TYR A 461 -3.78 -37.08 -10.47
C TYR A 461 -2.72 -36.77 -9.41
N ASN A 462 -2.93 -35.74 -8.57
CA ASN A 462 -2.01 -35.40 -7.48
C ASN A 462 -1.93 -36.48 -6.41
N ASP A 463 -3.07 -37.11 -6.08
CA ASP A 463 -3.13 -38.17 -5.08
C ASP A 463 -2.29 -39.40 -5.52
N LEU A 464 -2.16 -39.66 -6.83
CA LEU A 464 -1.36 -40.76 -7.39
C LEU A 464 0.10 -40.39 -7.71
N TYR A 465 0.31 -39.29 -8.46
CA TYR A 465 1.64 -38.91 -8.98
C TYR A 465 2.39 -37.90 -8.12
N GLY A 466 1.76 -37.40 -7.05
CA GLY A 466 2.33 -36.42 -6.14
C GLY A 466 2.22 -34.97 -6.64
N PHE A 467 2.34 -34.04 -5.68
CA PHE A 467 2.18 -32.60 -5.93
C PHE A 467 3.24 -32.03 -6.88
N GLU A 468 4.47 -32.54 -6.89
CA GLU A 468 5.52 -32.05 -7.79
C GLU A 468 5.16 -32.25 -9.27
N ARG A 469 4.63 -33.42 -9.63
CA ARG A 469 4.11 -33.68 -10.98
C ARG A 469 2.84 -32.90 -11.28
N GLY A 470 2.01 -32.67 -10.27
CA GLY A 470 0.87 -31.76 -10.36
C GLY A 470 1.29 -30.35 -10.76
N ASP A 471 2.30 -29.81 -10.08
CA ASP A 471 2.87 -28.50 -10.33
C ASP A 471 3.47 -28.38 -11.73
N GLU A 472 4.14 -29.43 -12.23
CA GLU A 472 4.61 -29.49 -13.62
C GLU A 472 3.46 -29.41 -14.62
N LEU A 473 2.34 -30.08 -14.35
CA LEU A 473 1.15 -30.03 -15.20
C LEU A 473 0.51 -28.63 -15.19
N ILE A 474 0.46 -27.96 -14.04
CA ILE A 474 0.01 -26.56 -13.92
C ILE A 474 0.93 -25.63 -14.73
N ARG A 475 2.26 -25.80 -14.63
CA ARG A 475 3.23 -25.01 -15.41
C ARG A 475 3.05 -25.23 -16.92
N LEU A 476 2.81 -26.47 -17.36
CA LEU A 476 2.50 -26.77 -18.76
C LEU A 476 1.28 -25.98 -19.24
N VAL A 477 0.17 -25.98 -18.49
CA VAL A 477 -1.04 -25.23 -18.88
C VAL A 477 -0.73 -23.74 -19.00
N ALA A 478 0.02 -23.17 -18.05
CA ALA A 478 0.43 -21.77 -18.12
C ALA A 478 1.28 -21.44 -19.36
N GLU A 479 2.23 -22.32 -19.72
CA GLU A 479 3.03 -22.16 -20.93
C GLU A 479 2.20 -22.26 -22.21
N LEU A 480 1.28 -23.23 -22.29
CA LEU A 480 0.40 -23.40 -23.44
C LEU A 480 -0.52 -22.19 -23.61
N LEU A 481 -1.06 -21.65 -22.51
CA LEU A 481 -1.83 -20.41 -22.54
C LEU A 481 -1.00 -19.25 -23.10
N LYS A 482 0.24 -19.04 -22.61
CA LYS A 482 1.14 -18.00 -23.14
C LYS A 482 1.46 -18.16 -24.62
N ARG A 483 1.54 -19.41 -25.13
CA ARG A 483 1.85 -19.69 -26.55
C ARG A 483 0.66 -19.49 -27.48
N HIS A 484 -0.57 -19.75 -27.03
CA HIS A 484 -1.77 -19.73 -27.89
C HIS A 484 -2.63 -18.46 -27.73
N VAL A 485 -2.49 -17.75 -26.61
CA VAL A 485 -3.16 -16.47 -26.34
C VAL A 485 -2.13 -15.34 -26.54
N THR A 486 -1.97 -14.93 -27.79
CA THR A 486 -0.89 -14.02 -28.22
C THR A 486 -1.35 -12.63 -28.62
N HIS A 487 -2.66 -12.38 -28.63
CA HIS A 487 -3.18 -11.08 -29.03
C HIS A 487 -2.86 -10.03 -27.95
N PRO A 488 -2.35 -8.83 -28.29
CA PRO A 488 -1.92 -7.82 -27.30
C PRO A 488 -2.99 -7.38 -26.31
N GLU A 489 -4.26 -7.41 -26.73
CA GLU A 489 -5.40 -7.02 -25.90
C GLU A 489 -5.96 -8.15 -25.02
N ASP A 490 -5.54 -9.40 -25.26
CA ASP A 490 -5.95 -10.55 -24.46
C ASP A 490 -5.18 -10.56 -23.12
N PHE A 491 -5.78 -11.18 -22.10
CA PHE A 491 -5.18 -11.27 -20.78
C PHE A 491 -5.24 -12.68 -20.24
N ILE A 492 -4.16 -13.17 -19.63
CA ILE A 492 -4.06 -14.51 -19.03
C ILE A 492 -3.79 -14.34 -17.54
N GLY A 493 -4.49 -15.07 -16.69
CA GLY A 493 -4.26 -15.10 -15.25
C GLY A 493 -4.34 -16.49 -14.64
N HIS A 494 -3.77 -16.64 -13.46
CA HIS A 494 -3.80 -17.87 -12.65
C HIS A 494 -4.37 -17.54 -11.25
N ILE A 495 -5.57 -18.07 -10.98
CA ILE A 495 -6.35 -17.80 -9.77
C ILE A 495 -5.82 -18.60 -8.58
N GLY A 496 -5.52 -19.89 -8.79
CA GLY A 496 -4.87 -20.77 -7.82
C GLY A 496 -5.16 -22.25 -8.09
N GLY A 497 -4.26 -23.14 -7.69
CA GLY A 497 -4.39 -24.58 -7.95
C GLY A 497 -4.43 -24.88 -9.45
N ASP A 498 -5.51 -25.51 -9.91
CA ASP A 498 -5.79 -25.84 -11.31
C ASP A 498 -6.62 -24.78 -12.05
N ASP A 499 -6.90 -23.62 -11.43
CA ASP A 499 -7.79 -22.60 -11.95
C ASP A 499 -7.09 -21.44 -12.68
N PHE A 500 -7.36 -21.31 -13.98
CA PHE A 500 -6.87 -20.24 -14.83
C PHE A 500 -8.01 -19.43 -15.42
N ILE A 501 -7.69 -18.21 -15.87
CA ILE A 501 -8.63 -17.34 -16.55
C ILE A 501 -7.97 -16.70 -17.78
N VAL A 502 -8.75 -16.57 -18.84
CA VAL A 502 -8.35 -15.82 -20.04
C VAL A 502 -9.45 -14.82 -20.37
N LEU A 503 -9.06 -13.58 -20.66
CA LEU A 503 -9.95 -12.54 -21.15
C LEU A 503 -9.61 -12.32 -22.62
N PHE A 504 -10.50 -12.73 -23.51
CA PHE A 504 -10.32 -12.56 -24.95
C PHE A 504 -11.02 -11.31 -25.45
N ARG A 505 -10.31 -10.54 -26.27
CA ARG A 505 -10.81 -9.39 -27.02
C ARG A 505 -10.86 -9.69 -28.52
N ASP A 506 -10.05 -10.64 -28.98
CA ASP A 506 -10.09 -11.15 -30.34
C ASP A 506 -11.34 -12.03 -30.57
N PRO A 507 -12.17 -11.76 -31.60
CA PRO A 507 -13.31 -12.60 -31.94
C PRO A 507 -12.93 -14.05 -32.32
N ALA A 508 -11.68 -14.31 -32.73
CA ALA A 508 -11.18 -15.65 -33.07
C ALA A 508 -10.77 -16.51 -31.84
N TRP A 509 -11.24 -16.16 -30.64
CA TRP A 509 -10.87 -16.83 -29.39
C TRP A 509 -11.17 -18.36 -29.35
N GLN A 510 -12.18 -18.83 -30.08
CA GLN A 510 -12.56 -20.25 -30.12
C GLN A 510 -11.49 -21.11 -30.80
N GLU A 511 -10.84 -20.57 -31.85
CA GLU A 511 -9.75 -21.25 -32.54
C GLU A 511 -8.54 -21.40 -31.61
N ARG A 512 -8.27 -20.37 -30.79
CA ARG A 512 -7.18 -20.38 -29.80
C ARG A 512 -7.39 -21.44 -28.71
N ILE A 513 -8.63 -21.59 -28.22
CA ILE A 513 -8.97 -22.66 -27.26
C ILE A 513 -8.86 -24.03 -27.92
N THR A 514 -9.26 -24.17 -29.18
CA THR A 514 -9.14 -25.44 -29.91
C THR A 514 -7.67 -25.84 -30.11
N ALA A 515 -6.80 -24.86 -30.40
CA ALA A 515 -5.36 -25.06 -30.47
C ALA A 515 -4.77 -25.44 -29.10
N LEU A 516 -5.21 -24.77 -28.02
CA LEU A 516 -4.84 -25.10 -26.65
C LEU A 516 -5.19 -26.55 -26.29
N PHE A 517 -6.41 -27.00 -26.60
CA PHE A 517 -6.83 -28.39 -26.39
C PHE A 517 -5.96 -29.39 -27.15
N SER A 518 -5.66 -29.11 -28.41
CA SER A 518 -4.81 -29.99 -29.24
C SER A 518 -3.39 -30.09 -28.67
N ALA A 519 -2.80 -28.96 -28.27
CA ALA A 519 -1.47 -28.91 -27.70
C ALA A 519 -1.39 -29.59 -26.32
N TYR A 520 -2.42 -29.40 -25.48
CA TYR A 520 -2.51 -30.06 -24.19
C TYR A 520 -2.57 -31.59 -24.35
N THR A 521 -3.48 -32.09 -25.19
CA THR A 521 -3.61 -33.53 -25.46
C THR A 521 -2.33 -34.14 -26.00
N ALA A 522 -1.59 -33.42 -26.86
CA ALA A 522 -0.31 -33.89 -27.40
C ALA A 522 0.80 -33.98 -26.33
N ALA A 523 0.74 -33.15 -25.29
CA ALA A 523 1.73 -33.11 -24.21
C ALA A 523 1.41 -34.10 -23.07
N LEU A 524 0.15 -34.48 -22.88
CA LEU A 524 -0.27 -35.39 -21.79
C LEU A 524 0.47 -36.73 -21.70
N PRO A 525 0.87 -37.43 -22.79
CA PRO A 525 1.52 -38.74 -22.67
C PRO A 525 2.77 -38.75 -21.78
N SER A 526 3.54 -37.66 -21.71
CA SER A 526 4.75 -37.60 -20.88
C SER A 526 4.46 -37.45 -19.38
N PHE A 527 3.22 -37.16 -19.00
CA PHE A 527 2.79 -36.97 -17.62
C PHE A 527 2.20 -38.23 -16.98
N TYR A 528 1.91 -39.25 -17.79
CA TYR A 528 1.36 -40.53 -17.33
C TYR A 528 2.38 -41.67 -17.45
N SER A 529 2.22 -42.71 -16.63
CA SER A 529 2.89 -43.98 -16.87
C SER A 529 2.35 -44.63 -18.15
N SER A 530 3.15 -45.48 -18.80
CA SER A 530 2.72 -46.21 -20.00
C SER A 530 1.45 -47.03 -19.76
N ASP A 531 1.31 -47.62 -18.57
CA ASP A 531 0.17 -48.46 -18.20
C ASP A 531 -1.10 -47.62 -17.98
N ASP A 532 -1.01 -46.49 -17.28
CA ASP A 532 -2.14 -45.59 -17.07
C ASP A 532 -2.61 -44.93 -18.38
N TRP A 533 -1.66 -44.59 -19.25
CA TRP A 533 -1.95 -44.05 -20.58
C TRP A 533 -2.73 -45.05 -21.45
N GLN A 534 -2.28 -46.30 -21.51
CA GLN A 534 -2.95 -47.36 -22.28
C GLN A 534 -4.34 -47.71 -21.70
N ARG A 535 -4.49 -47.63 -20.38
CA ARG A 535 -5.79 -47.82 -19.70
C ARG A 535 -6.75 -46.65 -19.89
N GLY A 536 -6.27 -45.49 -20.37
CA GLY A 536 -7.08 -44.29 -20.55
C GLY A 536 -7.49 -43.62 -19.24
N GLY A 537 -6.73 -43.81 -18.15
CA GLY A 537 -7.01 -43.24 -16.85
C GLY A 537 -6.16 -43.83 -15.72
N ILE A 538 -6.44 -43.37 -14.51
CA ILE A 538 -5.73 -43.73 -13.28
C ILE A 538 -6.70 -44.31 -12.25
N GLU A 539 -6.21 -45.19 -11.40
CA GLU A 539 -6.94 -45.70 -10.25
C GLU A 539 -6.44 -44.97 -9.00
N ALA A 540 -7.33 -44.30 -8.29
CA ALA A 540 -7.00 -43.56 -7.07
C ALA A 540 -8.01 -43.86 -5.96
N GLU A 541 -7.56 -43.80 -4.70
CA GLU A 541 -8.44 -44.03 -3.55
C GLU A 541 -9.33 -42.80 -3.28
N ASP A 542 -10.63 -43.04 -3.10
CA ASP A 542 -11.54 -42.01 -2.60
C ASP A 542 -11.35 -41.76 -1.09
N ARG A 543 -12.03 -40.74 -0.55
CA ARG A 543 -11.97 -40.40 0.90
C ARG A 543 -12.46 -41.52 1.84
N ARG A 544 -13.02 -42.61 1.31
CA ARG A 544 -13.52 -43.78 2.04
C ARG A 544 -12.62 -45.02 1.84
N GLY A 545 -11.49 -44.88 1.13
CA GLY A 545 -10.55 -45.95 0.85
C GLY A 545 -10.98 -46.89 -0.28
N ASN A 546 -11.98 -46.51 -1.09
CA ASN A 546 -12.35 -47.30 -2.27
C ASN A 546 -11.50 -46.89 -3.46
N VAL A 547 -10.99 -47.86 -4.21
CA VAL A 547 -10.29 -47.59 -5.48
C VAL A 547 -11.33 -47.18 -6.54
N VAL A 548 -11.19 -45.98 -7.08
CA VAL A 548 -12.06 -45.42 -8.11
C VAL A 548 -11.23 -45.13 -9.36
N PHE A 549 -11.77 -45.51 -10.52
CA PHE A 549 -11.17 -45.18 -11.81
C PHE A 549 -11.49 -43.72 -12.18
N HIS A 550 -10.44 -42.94 -12.43
CA HIS A 550 -10.48 -41.58 -12.92
C HIS A 550 -9.93 -41.51 -14.35
N PRO A 551 -10.66 -40.93 -15.32
CA PRO A 551 -10.15 -40.74 -16.67
C PRO A 551 -8.88 -39.89 -16.74
N LEU A 552 -8.19 -39.92 -17.89
CA LEU A 552 -7.09 -38.98 -18.14
C LEU A 552 -7.53 -37.53 -17.94
N SER A 553 -6.58 -36.72 -17.48
CA SER A 553 -6.74 -35.29 -17.29
C SER A 553 -7.19 -34.61 -18.59
N ALA A 554 -8.06 -33.62 -18.45
CA ALA A 554 -8.60 -32.86 -19.58
C ALA A 554 -8.78 -31.40 -19.19
N LEU A 555 -8.70 -30.49 -20.16
CA LEU A 555 -9.02 -29.08 -19.95
C LEU A 555 -10.52 -28.85 -20.10
N THR A 556 -11.10 -28.20 -19.10
CA THR A 556 -12.49 -27.72 -19.13
C THR A 556 -12.48 -26.20 -19.21
N VAL A 557 -13.22 -25.66 -20.18
CA VAL A 557 -13.29 -24.22 -20.42
C VAL A 557 -14.73 -23.76 -20.42
N GLY A 558 -15.07 -22.91 -19.45
CA GLY A 558 -16.33 -22.18 -19.42
C GLY A 558 -16.14 -20.77 -19.98
N ALA A 559 -16.72 -20.48 -21.15
CA ALA A 559 -16.63 -19.20 -21.82
C ALA A 559 -17.92 -18.37 -21.66
N LEU A 560 -17.79 -17.17 -21.10
CA LEU A 560 -18.86 -16.19 -20.91
C LEU A 560 -18.57 -14.95 -21.78
N PRO A 561 -19.29 -14.76 -22.89
CA PRO A 561 -19.31 -13.49 -23.59
C PRO A 561 -19.94 -12.40 -22.72
N VAL A 562 -19.24 -11.28 -22.58
CA VAL A 562 -19.66 -10.09 -21.83
C VAL A 562 -19.83 -8.93 -22.81
N LEU A 563 -21.06 -8.45 -22.91
CA LEU A 563 -21.43 -7.28 -23.68
C LEU A 563 -21.38 -6.01 -22.82
N PRO A 564 -21.26 -4.82 -23.45
CA PRO A 564 -21.35 -3.55 -22.73
C PRO A 564 -22.62 -3.46 -21.89
N GLN A 565 -22.51 -2.89 -20.68
CA GLN A 565 -23.63 -2.67 -19.75
C GLN A 565 -24.34 -3.94 -19.25
N GLN A 566 -23.78 -5.13 -19.51
CA GLN A 566 -24.34 -6.39 -19.04
C GLN A 566 -24.07 -6.65 -17.56
N PHE A 567 -22.96 -6.14 -17.03
CA PHE A 567 -22.54 -6.32 -15.64
C PHE A 567 -21.95 -5.02 -15.08
N ASP A 568 -22.25 -4.72 -13.82
CA ASP A 568 -21.80 -3.49 -13.15
C ASP A 568 -20.46 -3.64 -12.39
N SER A 569 -20.01 -4.88 -12.17
CA SER A 569 -18.77 -5.15 -11.44
C SER A 569 -18.11 -6.46 -11.83
N TYR A 570 -16.79 -6.55 -11.62
CA TYR A 570 -16.04 -7.80 -11.81
C TYR A 570 -16.59 -8.97 -10.96
N ARG A 571 -17.17 -8.68 -9.78
CA ARG A 571 -17.76 -9.70 -8.90
C ARG A 571 -18.96 -10.39 -9.55
N ALA A 572 -19.79 -9.61 -10.25
CA ALA A 572 -20.95 -10.15 -10.97
C ALA A 572 -20.50 -11.04 -12.15
N VAL A 573 -19.46 -10.60 -12.88
CA VAL A 573 -18.85 -11.39 -13.96
C VAL A 573 -18.24 -12.69 -13.41
N ALA A 574 -17.51 -12.63 -12.30
CA ALA A 574 -16.91 -13.81 -11.67
C ALA A 574 -17.96 -14.83 -11.21
N ALA A 575 -19.06 -14.36 -10.60
CA ALA A 575 -20.17 -15.22 -10.20
C ALA A 575 -20.83 -15.91 -11.42
N ALA A 576 -21.06 -15.18 -12.50
CA ALA A 576 -21.60 -15.75 -13.73
C ALA A 576 -20.63 -16.75 -14.37
N ALA A 577 -19.33 -16.42 -14.44
CA ALA A 577 -18.29 -17.29 -15.00
C ALA A 577 -18.15 -18.60 -14.20
N ALA A 578 -18.33 -18.58 -12.88
CA ALA A 578 -18.33 -19.77 -12.04
C ALA A 578 -19.47 -20.75 -12.39
N GLU A 579 -20.64 -20.25 -12.77
CA GLU A 579 -21.74 -21.10 -13.24
C GLU A 579 -21.43 -21.73 -14.61
N VAL A 580 -20.85 -20.95 -15.53
CA VAL A 580 -20.41 -21.44 -16.85
C VAL A 580 -19.32 -22.51 -16.70
N LYS A 581 -18.39 -22.33 -15.74
CA LYS A 581 -17.36 -23.32 -15.38
C LYS A 581 -17.99 -24.66 -14.96
N LYS A 582 -19.02 -24.64 -14.10
CA LYS A 582 -19.71 -25.87 -13.66
C LYS A 582 -20.33 -26.63 -14.84
N LEU A 583 -20.88 -25.90 -15.82
CA LEU A 583 -21.46 -26.49 -17.04
C LEU A 583 -20.39 -27.12 -17.93
N ALA A 584 -19.22 -26.49 -18.07
CA ALA A 584 -18.07 -27.07 -18.77
C ALA A 584 -17.60 -28.39 -18.13
N LYS A 585 -17.51 -28.46 -16.80
CA LYS A 585 -17.17 -29.70 -16.08
C LYS A 585 -18.18 -30.82 -16.32
N LYS A 586 -19.47 -30.47 -16.33
CA LYS A 586 -20.54 -31.45 -16.63
C LYS A 586 -20.42 -31.98 -18.06
N LEU A 587 -20.13 -31.10 -19.02
CA LEU A 587 -19.94 -31.48 -20.42
C LEU A 587 -18.77 -32.46 -20.60
N SER A 588 -17.63 -32.18 -19.95
CA SER A 588 -16.47 -33.08 -19.94
C SER A 588 -16.82 -34.45 -19.37
N ALA A 589 -17.50 -34.49 -18.21
CA ALA A 589 -17.94 -35.75 -17.60
C ALA A 589 -18.90 -36.56 -18.50
N ASP A 590 -19.79 -35.90 -19.24
CA ASP A 590 -20.69 -36.58 -20.17
C ASP A 590 -19.96 -37.06 -21.44
N GLN A 591 -18.92 -36.37 -21.91
CA GLN A 591 -18.04 -36.83 -22.99
C GLN A 591 -17.23 -38.05 -22.58
N THR A 592 -16.71 -38.08 -21.35
CA THR A 592 -16.04 -39.25 -20.77
C THR A 592 -16.96 -40.48 -20.80
N LYS A 593 -18.23 -40.34 -20.38
CA LYS A 593 -19.20 -41.45 -20.41
C LYS A 593 -19.46 -42.00 -21.82
N ARG A 594 -19.19 -41.18 -22.85
CA ARG A 594 -19.30 -41.57 -24.28
C ARG A 594 -18.00 -42.17 -24.83
N GLY A 595 -16.98 -42.36 -24.00
CA GLY A 595 -15.70 -42.97 -24.37
C GLY A 595 -14.67 -42.00 -24.95
N ILE A 596 -14.89 -40.67 -24.87
CA ILE A 596 -13.92 -39.67 -25.33
C ILE A 596 -12.91 -39.43 -24.20
N VAL A 597 -11.62 -39.71 -24.45
CA VAL A 597 -10.54 -39.49 -23.49
C VAL A 597 -9.26 -39.06 -24.25
N PRO A 598 -8.60 -37.94 -23.88
CA PRO A 598 -9.00 -36.97 -22.86
C PRO A 598 -10.21 -36.13 -23.29
N ALA A 599 -11.13 -35.89 -22.34
CA ALA A 599 -12.43 -35.24 -22.59
C ALA A 599 -12.34 -33.70 -22.47
N ASN A 600 -11.53 -33.06 -23.32
CA ASN A 600 -11.46 -31.60 -23.34
C ASN A 600 -12.81 -30.99 -23.73
N ALA A 601 -13.30 -30.03 -22.95
CA ALA A 601 -14.65 -29.50 -23.10
C ALA A 601 -14.66 -27.97 -23.10
N LEU A 602 -15.29 -27.38 -24.12
CA LEU A 602 -15.62 -25.96 -24.16
C LEU A 602 -17.14 -25.80 -24.04
N PHE A 603 -17.60 -25.08 -23.03
CA PHE A 603 -18.98 -24.64 -22.90
C PHE A 603 -19.05 -23.12 -23.04
N THR A 604 -19.86 -22.63 -23.98
CA THR A 604 -20.06 -21.19 -24.20
C THR A 604 -21.48 -20.81 -23.77
N GLU A 605 -21.61 -19.85 -22.85
CA GLU A 605 -22.91 -19.32 -22.45
C GLU A 605 -23.52 -18.51 -23.59
N ARG A 606 -24.74 -18.88 -24.00
CA ARG A 606 -25.49 -18.23 -25.10
C ARG A 606 -26.81 -17.64 -24.64
N ARG A 607 -27.19 -17.81 -23.36
CA ARG A 607 -28.43 -17.24 -22.81
C ARG A 607 -28.24 -15.74 -22.57
N GLN A 608 -29.15 -14.91 -23.07
CA GLN A 608 -29.23 -13.51 -22.67
C GLN A 608 -29.59 -13.44 -21.17
N PRO A 609 -28.95 -12.55 -20.38
CA PRO A 609 -29.32 -12.38 -18.99
C PRO A 609 -30.76 -11.83 -18.88
N PRO A 610 -31.45 -12.07 -17.75
CA PRO A 610 -32.74 -11.45 -17.50
C PRO A 610 -32.59 -9.93 -17.53
N ALA A 611 -33.54 -9.24 -18.16
CA ALA A 611 -33.57 -7.78 -18.23
C ALA A 611 -33.46 -7.17 -16.82
N PRO A 612 -32.76 -6.03 -16.66
CA PRO A 612 -32.66 -5.37 -15.37
C PRO A 612 -34.06 -5.09 -14.82
N SER A 613 -34.31 -5.53 -13.60
CA SER A 613 -35.57 -5.25 -12.91
C SER A 613 -35.71 -3.75 -12.75
N ALA A 614 -36.83 -3.19 -13.19
CA ALA A 614 -37.13 -1.78 -13.02
C ALA A 614 -37.05 -1.42 -11.52
N PRO A 615 -36.45 -0.27 -11.17
CA PRO A 615 -36.40 0.17 -9.77
C PRO A 615 -37.83 0.39 -9.24
N LEU A 616 -38.13 -0.25 -8.11
CA LEU A 616 -39.35 -0.03 -7.32
C LEU A 616 -39.25 1.24 -6.49
#